data_AF-A0A1I8BGQ3-F1
#
_entry.id   AF-A0A1I8BGQ3-F1
#
_cell.length_a   1.000
_cell.length_b   1.000
_cell.length_c   1.000
_cell.angle_alpha   90.00
_cell.angle_beta   90.00
_cell.angle_gamma   90.00
#
_symmetry.space_group_name_H-M   'P 1'
#
loop_
_entity.id
_entity.type
_entity.pdbx_description
1 polymer ?
#
loop_
_entity_poly.entity_id
_entity_poly.type
_entity_poly.pdbx_seq_one_letter_code
_entity_poly.pdbx_strand_id
1 'polypeptide(L)'
;MQDLVNKKGKSHGGRESFNFDDWCKEIDQHPAFTKELKIGPDGQYSAEIQALQALKYDKESNKNSKVSTSQGTYPKAQENINSTEGQHVFPLVILYPEHCQTDFIRECADDSLFVDVLYEVFEEPAEWDSDEHKFRASNVRICMALETQDGHPIVREILPSVHSLGEVLKWPDVVISDGVPAMQIYTKEWFSSNMKLIDKNKRIFIKK
;
A
#
# COMPACT_ATOMS: atom_id res chain seq x y z
N MET A 1 34.06 -36.21 55.03
CA MET A 1 34.98 -35.15 54.57
C MET A 1 35.72 -35.75 53.39
N GLN A 2 35.70 -35.27 52.16
CA GLN A 2 35.20 -34.08 51.48
C GLN A 2 35.19 -34.52 50.01
N ASP A 3 34.09 -34.37 49.28
CA ASP A 3 34.12 -34.33 47.81
C ASP A 3 32.87 -33.57 47.34
N LEU A 4 32.84 -32.30 47.74
CA LEU A 4 31.93 -31.28 47.26
C LEU A 4 32.79 -30.13 46.74
N VAL A 5 33.31 -30.22 45.52
CA VAL A 5 33.88 -29.05 44.82
C VAL A 5 33.52 -29.08 43.33
N ASN A 6 32.80 -28.03 42.94
CA ASN A 6 32.62 -27.48 41.61
C ASN A 6 31.83 -28.26 40.55
N LYS A 7 30.53 -27.97 40.51
CA LYS A 7 29.78 -27.86 39.25
C LYS A 7 29.24 -26.43 39.14
N LYS A 8 30.09 -25.51 38.64
CA LYS A 8 29.73 -24.11 38.35
C LYS A 8 29.69 -23.88 36.83
N GLY A 9 28.52 -23.48 36.34
CA GLY A 9 28.29 -22.56 35.21
C GLY A 9 28.85 -22.93 33.83
N LYS A 10 28.04 -23.57 32.97
CA LYS A 10 28.16 -23.36 31.52
C LYS A 10 27.58 -21.99 31.17
N SER A 11 28.46 -20.98 31.15
CA SER A 11 28.22 -19.72 30.46
C SER A 11 27.96 -20.03 28.98
N HIS A 12 26.76 -19.76 28.49
CA HIS A 12 26.50 -19.76 27.05
C HIS A 12 27.16 -18.51 26.48
N GLY A 13 28.13 -18.74 25.58
CA GLY A 13 28.91 -17.71 24.90
C GLY A 13 28.01 -16.62 24.31
N GLY A 14 28.46 -15.38 24.47
CA GLY A 14 27.71 -14.18 24.13
C GLY A 14 27.23 -14.18 22.68
N ARG A 15 26.03 -13.65 22.47
CA ARG A 15 25.55 -13.28 21.13
C ARG A 15 26.54 -12.28 20.56
N GLU A 16 27.05 -12.56 19.36
CA GLU A 16 27.79 -11.57 18.60
C GLU A 16 26.92 -10.31 18.45
N SER A 17 27.52 -9.14 18.66
CA SER A 17 26.85 -7.87 18.40
C SER A 17 26.54 -7.80 16.91
N PHE A 18 25.29 -7.53 16.57
CA PHE A 18 24.85 -7.35 15.18
C PHE A 18 25.76 -6.34 14.46
N ASN A 19 26.43 -6.79 13.40
CA ASN A 19 27.22 -5.94 12.52
C ASN A 19 26.49 -5.81 11.19
N PHE A 20 26.07 -4.58 10.88
CA PHE A 20 25.32 -4.28 9.66
C PHE A 20 26.13 -4.55 8.39
N ASP A 21 27.44 -4.32 8.41
CA ASP A 21 28.30 -4.52 7.25
C ASP A 21 28.50 -6.00 6.94
N ASP A 22 28.56 -6.85 7.97
CA ASP A 22 28.67 -8.29 7.80
C ASP A 22 27.32 -8.89 7.37
N TRP A 23 26.21 -8.38 7.93
CA TRP A 23 24.87 -8.76 7.49
C TRP A 23 24.60 -8.39 6.02
N CYS A 24 25.03 -7.21 5.56
CA CYS A 24 24.90 -6.82 4.15
C CYS A 24 25.66 -7.79 3.22
N LYS A 25 26.89 -8.19 3.60
CA LYS A 25 27.67 -9.16 2.83
C LYS A 25 27.00 -10.53 2.77
N GLU A 26 26.36 -10.96 3.87
CA GLU A 26 25.63 -12.23 3.94
C GLU A 26 24.36 -12.20 3.06
N ILE A 27 23.59 -11.11 3.10
CA ILE A 27 22.38 -10.95 2.28
C ILE A 27 22.72 -10.88 0.78
N ASP A 28 23.76 -10.15 0.39
CA ASP A 28 24.18 -10.04 -1.02
C ASP A 28 24.65 -11.41 -1.59
N GLN A 29 25.11 -12.33 -0.74
CA GLN A 29 25.51 -13.68 -1.14
C GLN A 29 24.37 -14.71 -1.08
N HIS A 30 23.19 -14.32 -0.61
CA HIS A 30 22.08 -15.25 -0.46
C HIS A 30 21.47 -15.60 -1.83
N PRO A 31 21.21 -16.88 -2.13
CA PRO A 31 20.65 -17.31 -3.41
C PRO A 31 19.28 -16.70 -3.74
N ALA A 32 18.50 -16.33 -2.72
CA ALA A 32 17.22 -15.62 -2.92
C ALA A 32 17.38 -14.16 -3.36
N PHE A 33 18.54 -13.53 -3.13
CA PHE A 33 18.82 -12.12 -3.46
C PHE A 33 19.95 -11.95 -4.49
N THR A 34 20.44 -13.06 -5.06
CA THR A 34 21.50 -13.05 -6.07
C THR A 34 21.05 -12.29 -7.31
N LYS A 35 21.78 -11.22 -7.65
CA LYS A 35 21.44 -10.30 -8.77
C LYS A 35 21.67 -10.92 -10.15
N GLU A 36 22.49 -11.96 -10.23
CA GLU A 36 22.89 -12.62 -11.48
C GLU A 36 22.47 -14.09 -11.49
N LEU A 37 21.59 -14.44 -12.43
CA LEU A 37 21.22 -15.83 -12.67
C LEU A 37 22.30 -16.51 -13.50
N LYS A 38 22.83 -17.64 -13.00
CA LYS A 38 23.83 -18.42 -13.73
C LYS A 38 23.20 -19.01 -14.98
N ILE A 39 23.77 -18.67 -16.14
CA ILE A 39 23.35 -19.17 -17.44
C ILE A 39 24.08 -20.49 -17.71
N GLY A 40 23.39 -21.47 -18.30
CA GLY A 40 24.00 -22.70 -18.74
C GLY A 40 25.07 -22.47 -19.81
N PRO A 41 25.93 -23.47 -20.08
CA PRO A 41 26.97 -23.38 -21.12
C PRO A 41 26.40 -23.20 -22.54
N ASP A 42 25.10 -23.40 -22.73
CA ASP A 42 24.32 -23.17 -23.95
C ASP A 42 23.75 -21.75 -24.06
N GLY A 43 24.04 -20.87 -23.09
CA GLY A 43 23.51 -19.51 -23.07
C GLY A 43 22.03 -19.43 -22.65
N GLN A 44 21.43 -20.54 -22.17
CA GLN A 44 20.05 -20.57 -21.73
C GLN A 44 19.92 -20.74 -20.22
N TYR A 45 18.80 -20.28 -19.66
CA TYR A 45 18.44 -20.58 -18.27
C TYR A 45 17.99 -22.03 -18.15
N SER A 46 18.09 -22.61 -16.95
CA SER A 46 17.53 -23.95 -16.70
C SER A 46 16.01 -23.94 -16.92
N ALA A 47 15.43 -25.11 -17.24
CA ALA A 47 14.01 -25.24 -17.53
C ALA A 47 13.12 -24.72 -16.38
N GLU A 48 13.56 -24.90 -15.13
CA GLU A 48 12.87 -24.42 -13.94
C GLU A 48 12.84 -22.89 -13.87
N ILE A 49 13.97 -22.25 -14.21
CA ILE A 49 14.08 -20.78 -14.25
C ILE A 49 13.23 -20.21 -15.39
N GLN A 50 13.22 -20.87 -16.56
CA GLN A 50 12.36 -20.47 -17.68
C GLN A 50 10.88 -20.60 -17.32
N ALA A 51 10.47 -21.66 -16.62
CA ALA A 51 9.10 -21.83 -16.16
C ALA A 51 8.68 -20.74 -15.15
N LEU A 52 9.55 -20.38 -14.21
CA LEU A 52 9.31 -19.27 -13.28
C LEU A 52 9.24 -17.91 -13.98
N GLN A 53 10.09 -17.67 -14.99
CA GLN A 53 10.01 -16.48 -15.84
C GLN A 53 8.69 -16.45 -16.62
N ALA A 54 8.27 -17.58 -17.19
CA ALA A 54 6.98 -17.69 -17.86
C ALA A 54 5.83 -17.32 -16.92
N LEU A 55 5.80 -17.83 -15.67
CA LEU A 55 4.79 -17.44 -14.68
C LEU A 55 4.79 -15.93 -14.35
N LYS A 56 5.96 -15.29 -14.31
CA LYS A 56 6.06 -13.84 -14.07
C LYS A 56 5.55 -12.99 -15.24
N TYR A 57 5.66 -13.51 -16.46
CA TYR A 57 5.34 -12.77 -17.70
C TYR A 57 4.12 -13.32 -18.44
N ASP A 58 3.43 -14.32 -17.90
CA ASP A 58 2.21 -14.87 -18.47
C ASP A 58 1.07 -13.85 -18.30
N LYS A 59 0.76 -13.16 -19.40
CA LYS A 59 -0.20 -12.04 -19.45
C LYS A 59 -1.65 -12.47 -19.31
N GLU A 60 -1.97 -13.77 -19.36
CA GLU A 60 -3.37 -14.23 -19.46
C GLU A 60 -4.02 -14.67 -18.14
N SER A 61 -3.29 -14.72 -17.02
CA SER A 61 -3.85 -15.20 -15.74
C SER A 61 -4.49 -14.12 -14.86
N ASN A 62 -4.43 -12.84 -15.22
CA ASN A 62 -5.03 -11.77 -14.40
C ASN A 62 -6.52 -11.56 -14.70
N LYS A 63 -7.33 -12.61 -14.59
CA LYS A 63 -8.79 -12.51 -14.52
C LYS A 63 -9.24 -12.81 -13.10
N ASN A 64 -9.64 -11.75 -12.42
CA ASN A 64 -10.35 -11.71 -11.14
C ASN A 64 -9.73 -12.46 -9.95
N SER A 65 -9.06 -11.69 -9.10
CA SER A 65 -9.16 -11.90 -7.66
C SER A 65 -9.18 -10.53 -6.98
N LYS A 66 -10.30 -10.20 -6.32
CA LYS A 66 -10.32 -9.22 -5.24
C LYS A 66 -9.28 -9.71 -4.22
N VAL A 67 -8.16 -9.02 -4.09
CA VAL A 67 -7.10 -9.39 -3.14
C VAL A 67 -7.21 -8.46 -1.95
N SER A 68 -7.85 -8.93 -0.90
CA SER A 68 -7.74 -8.36 0.44
C SER A 68 -6.45 -8.89 1.06
N THR A 69 -5.33 -8.18 0.90
CA THR A 69 -4.06 -8.60 1.51
C THR A 69 -3.87 -7.95 2.88
N SER A 70 -4.14 -8.72 3.93
CA SER A 70 -3.50 -8.49 5.23
C SER A 70 -1.99 -8.73 5.08
N GLN A 71 -1.20 -7.69 5.39
CA GLN A 71 0.27 -7.63 5.38
C GLN A 71 0.94 -7.39 4.00
N GLY A 72 1.06 -6.11 3.66
CA GLY A 72 2.35 -5.49 3.29
C GLY A 72 3.08 -6.05 2.07
N THR A 73 2.44 -6.13 0.91
CA THR A 73 3.17 -6.10 -0.36
C THR A 73 2.35 -5.34 -1.40
N TYR A 74 2.82 -4.15 -1.76
CA TYR A 74 2.22 -3.32 -2.79
C TYR A 74 2.46 -3.96 -4.16
N PRO A 75 1.43 -4.15 -5.00
CA PRO A 75 1.67 -4.48 -6.40
C PRO A 75 2.45 -3.30 -7.01
N LYS A 76 3.69 -3.56 -7.43
CA LYS A 76 4.46 -2.59 -8.22
C LYS A 76 3.58 -2.17 -9.39
N ALA A 77 3.41 -0.86 -9.58
CA ALA A 77 2.72 -0.29 -10.73
C ALA A 77 3.33 -0.87 -12.01
N GLN A 78 2.68 -1.88 -12.60
CA GLN A 78 3.00 -2.35 -13.93
C GLN A 78 2.26 -1.46 -14.90
N GLU A 79 3.01 -0.95 -15.87
CA GLU A 79 2.58 -0.05 -16.95
C GLU A 79 1.34 -0.59 -17.67
N ASN A 80 0.15 -0.18 -17.25
CA ASN A 80 -1.08 -0.33 -18.03
C ASN A 80 -1.46 1.02 -18.60
N ILE A 81 -0.68 1.51 -19.56
CA ILE A 81 -1.08 2.62 -20.41
C ILE A 81 -1.90 2.05 -21.58
N ASN A 82 -3.07 1.46 -21.30
CA ASN A 82 -4.05 1.21 -22.34
C ASN A 82 -4.78 2.54 -22.63
N SER A 83 -4.06 3.46 -23.25
CA SER A 83 -4.59 4.76 -23.68
C SER A 83 -5.41 4.55 -24.95
N THR A 84 -6.70 4.24 -24.81
CA THR A 84 -7.67 4.50 -25.86
C THR A 84 -7.90 6.00 -25.87
N GLU A 85 -7.34 6.69 -26.88
CA GLU A 85 -7.42 8.13 -27.16
C GLU A 85 -8.03 9.00 -26.03
N GLY A 86 -7.19 9.40 -25.07
CA GLY A 86 -7.46 10.54 -24.19
C GLY A 86 -8.05 10.24 -22.81
N GLN A 87 -8.32 8.98 -22.46
CA GLN A 87 -8.75 8.63 -21.10
C GLN A 87 -7.57 8.09 -20.29
N HIS A 88 -7.22 8.77 -19.19
CA HIS A 88 -6.13 8.35 -18.32
C HIS A 88 -6.69 7.49 -17.18
N VAL A 89 -6.22 6.26 -17.07
CA VAL A 89 -6.54 5.38 -15.94
C VAL A 89 -5.37 5.34 -14.97
N PHE A 90 -5.68 5.44 -13.68
CA PHE A 90 -4.70 5.44 -12.61
C PHE A 90 -5.02 4.34 -11.59
N PRO A 91 -4.02 3.61 -11.08
CA PRO A 91 -4.20 2.80 -9.89
C PRO A 91 -4.38 3.70 -8.66
N LEU A 92 -5.19 3.28 -7.68
CA LEU A 92 -5.42 4.00 -6.43
C LEU A 92 -5.32 3.07 -5.23
N VAL A 93 -4.66 3.54 -4.18
CA VAL A 93 -4.69 2.90 -2.86
C VAL A 93 -5.75 3.58 -2.02
N ILE A 94 -6.63 2.78 -1.43
CA ILE A 94 -7.61 3.22 -0.43
C ILE A 94 -7.14 2.74 0.94
N LEU A 95 -7.02 3.66 1.87
CA LEU A 95 -6.68 3.40 3.26
C LEU A 95 -7.93 3.60 4.11
N TYR A 96 -8.18 2.69 5.04
CA TYR A 96 -9.22 2.79 6.08
C TYR A 96 -8.53 2.84 7.45
N PRO A 97 -8.02 4.02 7.88
CA PRO A 97 -7.16 4.08 9.06
C PRO A 97 -7.89 3.73 10.36
N GLU A 98 -9.22 3.85 10.40
CA GLU A 98 -10.07 3.45 11.54
C GLU A 98 -9.95 1.96 11.86
N HIS A 99 -9.76 1.12 10.84
CA HIS A 99 -9.75 -0.33 10.95
C HIS A 99 -8.39 -0.96 10.58
N CYS A 100 -7.38 -0.12 10.29
CA CYS A 100 -6.08 -0.56 9.77
C CYS A 100 -6.20 -1.45 8.53
N GLN A 101 -7.15 -1.13 7.64
CA GLN A 101 -7.39 -1.85 6.40
C GLN A 101 -6.94 -1.04 5.19
N THR A 102 -6.67 -1.75 4.10
CA THR A 102 -6.28 -1.18 2.82
C THR A 102 -7.02 -1.91 1.70
N ASP A 103 -7.35 -1.18 0.65
CA ASP A 103 -7.92 -1.70 -0.58
C ASP A 103 -7.24 -1.04 -1.79
N PHE A 104 -7.42 -1.62 -2.98
CA PHE A 104 -6.72 -1.20 -4.18
C PHE A 104 -7.65 -1.20 -5.39
N ILE A 105 -7.84 -0.02 -5.98
CA ILE A 105 -8.49 0.13 -7.28
C ILE A 105 -7.41 0.05 -8.35
N ARG A 106 -7.52 -0.92 -9.26
CA ARG A 106 -6.52 -1.15 -10.30
C ARG A 106 -6.58 -0.09 -11.39
N GLU A 107 -7.79 0.31 -11.76
CA GLU A 107 -8.06 1.20 -12.88
C GLU A 107 -9.16 2.18 -12.49
N CYS A 108 -8.77 3.42 -12.17
CA CYS A 108 -9.70 4.52 -11.98
C CYS A 108 -9.48 5.54 -13.08
N ALA A 109 -10.51 5.78 -13.90
CA ALA A 109 -10.45 6.86 -14.88
C ALA A 109 -10.31 8.21 -14.17
N ASP A 110 -9.51 9.10 -14.74
CA ASP A 110 -9.19 10.39 -14.15
C ASP A 110 -10.35 11.38 -14.20
N ASP A 111 -11.29 11.19 -15.12
CA ASP A 111 -12.52 11.97 -15.26
C ASP A 111 -13.69 11.44 -14.42
N SER A 112 -13.57 10.25 -13.81
CA SER A 112 -14.58 9.71 -12.91
C SER A 112 -14.72 10.56 -11.64
N LEU A 113 -15.96 10.88 -11.28
CA LEU A 113 -16.27 11.49 -10.00
C LEU A 113 -16.09 10.46 -8.87
N PHE A 114 -15.58 10.91 -7.75
CA PHE A 114 -15.40 10.02 -6.59
C PHE A 114 -16.72 9.46 -6.07
N VAL A 115 -17.85 10.15 -6.25
CA VAL A 115 -19.15 9.60 -5.84
C VAL A 115 -19.45 8.27 -6.53
N ASP A 116 -19.17 8.16 -7.83
CA ASP A 116 -19.41 6.95 -8.61
C ASP A 116 -18.44 5.84 -8.20
N VAL A 117 -17.15 6.19 -8.04
CA VAL A 117 -16.11 5.29 -7.52
C VAL A 117 -16.51 4.72 -6.16
N LEU A 118 -17.02 5.54 -5.24
CA LEU A 118 -17.44 5.08 -3.91
C LEU A 118 -18.68 4.20 -3.95
N TYR A 119 -19.61 4.41 -4.87
CA TYR A 119 -20.77 3.53 -5.03
C TYR A 119 -20.36 2.15 -5.52
N GLU A 120 -19.37 2.06 -6.41
CA GLU A 120 -18.80 0.79 -6.86
C GLU A 120 -18.01 0.10 -5.74
N VAL A 121 -17.11 0.81 -5.07
CA VAL A 121 -16.28 0.27 -3.97
C VAL A 121 -17.14 -0.26 -2.82
N PHE A 122 -18.24 0.42 -2.49
CA PHE A 122 -19.14 0.05 -1.39
C PHE A 122 -20.43 -0.63 -1.84
N GLU A 123 -20.49 -1.16 -3.06
CA GLU A 123 -21.65 -1.94 -3.54
C GLU A 123 -21.85 -3.18 -2.66
N GLU A 124 -20.74 -3.86 -2.34
CA GLU A 124 -20.70 -4.97 -1.39
C GLU A 124 -19.92 -4.56 -0.14
N PRO A 125 -20.41 -4.87 1.07
CA PRO A 125 -19.62 -4.65 2.28
C PRO A 125 -18.31 -5.44 2.21
N ALA A 126 -17.22 -4.81 2.62
CA ALA A 126 -15.98 -5.52 2.85
C ALA A 126 -16.17 -6.54 4.00
N GLU A 127 -15.43 -7.65 3.97
CA GLU A 127 -15.54 -8.72 4.97
C GLU A 127 -15.37 -8.20 6.41
N TRP A 128 -14.49 -7.21 6.59
CA TRP A 128 -14.20 -6.57 7.87
C TRP A 128 -15.23 -5.52 8.32
N ASP A 129 -16.15 -5.10 7.44
CA ASP A 129 -17.27 -4.18 7.73
C ASP A 129 -18.63 -4.88 7.56
N SER A 130 -18.66 -6.22 7.60
CA SER A 130 -19.87 -7.00 7.33
C SER A 130 -20.94 -6.89 8.43
N ASP A 131 -20.53 -6.73 9.70
CA ASP A 131 -21.45 -6.69 10.85
C ASP A 131 -22.20 -5.36 10.95
N GLU A 132 -21.49 -4.24 10.89
CA GLU A 132 -22.06 -2.90 11.10
C GLU A 132 -22.39 -2.20 9.78
N HIS A 133 -21.69 -2.55 8.69
CA HIS A 133 -21.81 -1.95 7.37
C HIS A 133 -21.81 -0.41 7.40
N LYS A 134 -20.81 0.15 8.08
CA LYS A 134 -20.66 1.60 8.31
C LYS A 134 -20.05 2.33 7.12
N PHE A 135 -19.22 1.65 6.33
CA PHE A 135 -18.58 2.23 5.15
C PHE A 135 -19.52 2.13 3.94
N ARG A 136 -20.24 3.23 3.71
CA ARG A 136 -21.14 3.42 2.57
C ARG A 136 -20.84 4.75 1.91
N ALA A 137 -21.09 4.88 0.62
CA ALA A 137 -20.91 6.15 -0.12
C ALA A 137 -21.58 7.36 0.57
N SER A 138 -22.72 7.14 1.23
CA SER A 138 -23.45 8.18 1.96
C SER A 138 -22.92 8.48 3.37
N ASN A 139 -22.09 7.63 3.96
CA ASN A 139 -21.63 7.73 5.36
C ASN A 139 -20.11 7.92 5.51
N VAL A 140 -19.39 8.11 4.41
CA VAL A 140 -17.93 8.31 4.45
C VAL A 140 -17.52 9.74 4.12
N ARG A 141 -16.27 10.06 4.46
CA ARG A 141 -15.50 11.19 3.97
C ARG A 141 -14.19 10.66 3.41
N ILE A 142 -13.73 11.27 2.33
CA ILE A 142 -12.51 10.88 1.64
C ILE A 142 -11.50 12.02 1.69
N CYS A 143 -10.22 11.71 1.87
CA CYS A 143 -9.17 12.71 2.03
C CYS A 143 -7.86 12.25 1.37
N MET A 144 -7.06 13.23 0.94
CA MET A 144 -5.64 13.01 0.61
C MET A 144 -4.78 13.38 1.81
N ALA A 145 -3.76 12.57 2.11
CA ALA A 145 -2.69 13.01 3.00
C ALA A 145 -1.88 14.10 2.31
N LEU A 146 -1.49 15.14 3.06
CA LEU A 146 -0.54 16.14 2.58
C LEU A 146 0.78 15.97 3.32
N GLU A 147 1.88 16.23 2.62
CA GLU A 147 3.20 16.31 3.24
C GLU A 147 3.35 17.65 3.99
N THR A 148 3.85 17.58 5.23
CA THR A 148 4.16 18.77 6.03
C THR A 148 5.63 18.77 6.42
N GLN A 149 6.22 19.96 6.55
CA GLN A 149 7.62 20.10 6.98
C GLN A 149 7.86 19.51 8.37
N ASP A 150 6.84 19.58 9.23
CA ASP A 150 6.92 19.19 10.64
C ASP A 150 6.58 17.70 10.86
N GLY A 151 6.24 16.96 9.79
CA GLY A 151 5.85 15.55 9.84
C GLY A 151 4.48 15.28 10.49
N HIS A 152 3.74 16.33 10.89
CA HIS A 152 2.39 16.17 11.41
C HIS A 152 1.42 15.78 10.29
N PRO A 153 0.64 14.69 10.45
CA PRO A 153 -0.28 14.25 9.41
C PRO A 153 -1.47 15.21 9.32
N ILE A 154 -1.53 15.96 8.22
CA ILE A 154 -2.71 16.72 7.82
C ILE A 154 -3.33 16.07 6.59
N VAL A 155 -4.63 16.27 6.43
CA VAL A 155 -5.39 15.71 5.33
C VAL A 155 -6.23 16.79 4.67
N ARG A 156 -6.37 16.73 3.35
CA ARG A 156 -7.28 17.58 2.59
C ARG A 156 -8.51 16.79 2.18
N GLU A 157 -9.68 17.29 2.53
CA GLU A 157 -10.93 16.63 2.22
C GLU A 157 -11.28 16.77 0.74
N ILE A 158 -11.63 15.64 0.12
CA ILE A 158 -12.18 15.59 -1.24
C ILE A 158 -13.70 15.50 -1.12
N LEU A 159 -14.41 16.35 -1.86
CA LEU A 159 -15.86 16.27 -2.00
C LEU A 159 -16.26 15.27 -3.12
N PRO A 160 -16.92 14.13 -2.80
CA PRO A 160 -17.14 13.07 -3.78
C PRO A 160 -17.99 13.46 -4.99
N SER A 161 -19.00 14.29 -4.77
CA SER A 161 -19.94 14.72 -5.82
C SER A 161 -19.45 15.92 -6.64
N VAL A 162 -18.24 16.42 -6.36
CA VAL A 162 -17.71 17.65 -6.98
C VAL A 162 -16.40 17.37 -7.69
N HIS A 163 -15.52 16.57 -7.09
CA HIS A 163 -14.18 16.35 -7.64
C HIS A 163 -14.06 15.00 -8.33
N SER A 164 -13.34 15.01 -9.44
CA SER A 164 -12.76 13.86 -10.10
C SER A 164 -11.35 13.56 -9.60
N LEU A 165 -10.82 12.37 -9.92
CA LEU A 165 -9.44 12.02 -9.60
C LEU A 165 -8.45 12.99 -10.24
N GLY A 166 -8.58 13.25 -11.54
CA GLY A 166 -7.67 14.10 -12.30
C GLY A 166 -7.63 15.54 -11.78
N GLU A 167 -8.74 16.06 -11.24
CA GLU A 167 -8.75 17.36 -10.56
C GLU A 167 -7.99 17.36 -9.23
N VAL A 168 -8.18 16.33 -8.41
CA VAL A 168 -7.48 16.19 -7.12
C VAL A 168 -5.97 16.05 -7.33
N LEU A 169 -5.54 15.26 -8.31
CA LEU A 169 -4.12 15.06 -8.61
C LEU A 169 -3.43 16.34 -9.14
N LYS A 170 -4.20 17.31 -9.64
CA LYS A 170 -3.69 18.62 -10.11
C LYS A 170 -3.56 19.64 -8.97
N TRP A 171 -4.00 19.32 -7.75
CA TRP A 171 -3.90 20.26 -6.64
C TRP A 171 -2.43 20.51 -6.25
N PRO A 172 -2.03 21.76 -6.00
CA PRO A 172 -0.63 22.13 -5.81
C PRO A 172 -0.02 21.62 -4.49
N ASP A 173 -0.86 21.23 -3.53
CA ASP A 173 -0.48 20.68 -2.24
C ASP A 173 -0.50 19.14 -2.20
N VAL A 174 -0.95 18.49 -3.25
CA VAL A 174 -0.96 17.03 -3.38
C VAL A 174 0.35 16.57 -4.02
N VAL A 175 1.07 15.70 -3.33
CA VAL A 175 2.29 15.06 -3.83
C VAL A 175 2.03 13.55 -3.89
N ILE A 176 2.26 12.95 -5.05
CA ILE A 176 2.19 11.50 -5.21
C ILE A 176 3.61 10.95 -5.09
N SER A 177 3.91 10.28 -3.98
CA SER A 177 5.09 9.44 -3.84
C SER A 177 4.84 8.09 -4.53
N ASP A 178 5.87 7.54 -5.20
CA ASP A 178 5.85 6.21 -5.83
C ASP A 178 4.83 5.98 -6.97
N GLY A 179 4.26 7.06 -7.52
CA GLY A 179 3.39 7.00 -8.71
C GLY A 179 1.99 6.43 -8.48
N VAL A 180 1.59 6.17 -7.22
CA VAL A 180 0.27 5.66 -6.87
C VAL A 180 -0.38 6.57 -5.83
N PRO A 181 -1.46 7.29 -6.19
CA PRO A 181 -2.20 8.10 -5.23
C PRO A 181 -2.81 7.25 -4.11
N ALA A 182 -2.64 7.70 -2.86
CA ALA A 182 -3.21 7.07 -1.68
C ALA A 182 -4.25 7.97 -1.03
N MET A 183 -5.48 7.49 -0.96
CA MET A 183 -6.61 8.17 -0.34
C MET A 183 -6.96 7.54 1.01
N GLN A 184 -7.41 8.35 1.94
CA GLN A 184 -7.88 7.91 3.25
C GLN A 184 -9.40 8.07 3.33
N ILE A 185 -10.10 7.01 3.73
CA ILE A 185 -11.54 6.99 3.92
C ILE A 185 -11.86 6.83 5.40
N TYR A 186 -12.76 7.69 5.85
CA TYR A 186 -13.23 7.75 7.23
C TYR A 186 -14.75 7.71 7.29
N THR A 187 -15.32 7.13 8.33
CA THR A 187 -16.74 7.31 8.64
C THR A 187 -17.00 8.76 9.06
N LYS A 188 -18.17 9.31 8.73
CA LYS A 188 -18.54 10.69 9.08
C LYS A 188 -18.43 10.95 10.59
N GLU A 189 -18.88 9.99 11.39
CA GLU A 189 -18.87 10.06 12.85
C GLU A 189 -17.44 10.15 13.40
N TRP A 190 -16.57 9.23 12.98
CA TRP A 190 -15.19 9.21 13.42
C TRP A 190 -14.46 10.48 12.97
N PHE A 191 -14.66 10.91 11.72
CA PHE A 191 -14.02 12.10 11.18
C PHE A 191 -14.38 13.35 12.00
N SER A 192 -15.66 13.57 12.28
CA SER A 192 -16.10 14.71 13.10
C SER A 192 -15.53 14.69 14.51
N SER A 193 -15.36 13.50 15.08
CA SER A 193 -14.83 13.33 16.44
C SER A 193 -13.33 13.54 16.50
N ASN A 194 -12.56 13.06 15.51
CA ASN A 194 -11.10 12.97 15.56
C ASN A 194 -10.37 14.02 14.73
N MET A 195 -11.04 14.73 13.82
CA MET A 195 -10.39 15.71 12.93
C MET A 195 -10.78 17.14 13.31
N LYS A 196 -9.82 18.05 13.22
CA LYS A 196 -9.98 19.50 13.45
C LYS A 196 -9.68 20.25 12.16
N LEU A 197 -10.61 21.08 11.71
CA LEU A 197 -10.41 21.95 10.55
C LEU A 197 -9.35 23.02 10.86
N ILE A 198 -8.35 23.15 9.98
CA ILE A 198 -7.29 24.15 10.08
C ILE A 198 -7.29 25.14 8.91
N ASP A 199 -7.78 24.75 7.72
CA ASP A 199 -8.00 25.65 6.59
C ASP A 199 -9.40 25.42 6.01
N LYS A 200 -10.27 26.42 6.14
CA LYS A 200 -11.66 26.36 5.66
C LYS A 200 -11.77 26.44 4.13
N ASN A 201 -10.86 27.17 3.47
CA ASN A 201 -10.93 27.39 2.02
C ASN A 201 -10.49 26.13 1.27
N LYS A 202 -9.40 25.51 1.74
CA LYS A 202 -8.89 24.27 1.14
C LYS A 202 -9.50 22.99 1.73
N ARG A 203 -10.25 23.12 2.83
CA ARG A 203 -10.82 22.01 3.62
C ARG A 203 -9.71 21.07 4.14
N ILE A 204 -8.71 21.67 4.77
CA ILE A 204 -7.60 20.92 5.38
C ILE A 204 -7.90 20.69 6.86
N PHE A 205 -7.66 19.47 7.30
CA PHE A 205 -7.87 18.99 8.65
C PHE A 205 -6.58 18.42 9.22
N ILE A 206 -6.45 18.52 10.54
CA ILE A 206 -5.41 17.84 11.32
C ILE A 206 -6.08 16.86 12.29
N LYS A 207 -5.43 15.74 12.55
CA LYS A 207 -5.87 14.81 13.60
C LYS A 207 -5.70 15.48 14.98
N LYS A 208 -6.74 15.38 15.81
CA LYS A 208 -6.75 15.91 17.19
C LYS A 208 -5.84 15.12 18.11
#